data_AF-A0A6J5U196-F1
#
_entry.id   AF-A0A6J5U196-F1
#
_cell.length_a   1.000
_cell.length_b   1.000
_cell.length_c   1.000
_cell.angle_alpha   90.00
_cell.angle_beta   90.00
_cell.angle_gamma   90.00
#
_symmetry.space_group_name_H-M   'P 1'
#
loop_
_entity.id
_entity.type
_entity.pdbx_description
1 polymer ?
#
loop_
_entity_poly.entity_id
_entity_poly.type
_entity_poly.pdbx_seq_one_letter_code
_entity_poly.pdbx_strand_id
1 'polypeptide(L)'
;MKNQIFSGAFLFILIILASNWSIEAQTCKPSGKIRGTKPPKGQCNKDNQSDCCEKGKLYTTYTCLPWVSKRTKATLTINSFQKGGDGSAPCECDNKYHSDSTPVMALSTRWFKKRSQCLDGIIIHGNGRSVKAKVVDECDSTVGCDADHDYCGSKFRPTRIFAKDSFVFSISLSS
;
A
#
# COMPACT_ATOMS: atom_id res chain seq x y z
N MET A 1 43.91 47.30 -16.97
CA MET A 1 42.81 46.67 -17.71
C MET A 1 42.79 45.19 -17.39
N LYS A 2 41.79 44.69 -16.65
CA LYS A 2 41.28 43.31 -16.72
C LYS A 2 40.22 43.07 -15.64
N ASN A 3 39.17 42.35 -16.05
CA ASN A 3 38.22 41.61 -15.22
C ASN A 3 36.93 42.32 -14.81
N GLN A 4 36.05 42.58 -15.78
CA GLN A 4 34.62 42.84 -15.54
C GLN A 4 33.69 41.90 -16.33
N ILE A 5 34.20 40.79 -16.87
CA ILE A 5 33.42 39.88 -17.75
C ILE A 5 33.00 38.58 -17.01
N PHE A 6 33.59 38.27 -15.85
CA PHE A 6 33.33 37.00 -15.16
C PHE A 6 32.06 36.96 -14.30
N SER A 7 31.45 38.11 -14.00
CA SER A 7 30.29 38.18 -13.08
C SER A 7 28.99 37.70 -13.73
N GLY A 8 28.73 38.10 -14.99
CA GLY A 8 27.49 37.76 -15.69
C GLY A 8 27.39 36.29 -16.09
N ALA A 9 28.49 35.69 -16.57
CA ALA A 9 28.50 34.28 -16.99
C ALA A 9 28.29 33.32 -15.81
N PHE A 10 28.84 33.65 -14.63
CA PHE A 10 28.66 32.86 -13.42
C PHE A 10 27.22 32.93 -12.90
N LEU A 11 26.60 34.11 -12.99
CA LEU A 11 25.19 34.31 -12.64
C LEU A 11 24.26 33.52 -13.56
N PHE A 12 24.54 33.51 -14.87
CA PHE A 12 23.78 32.72 -15.85
C PHE A 12 23.90 31.21 -15.63
N ILE A 13 25.09 30.71 -15.28
CA ILE A 13 25.31 29.28 -14.96
C ILE A 13 24.52 28.88 -13.70
N LEU A 14 24.49 29.72 -12.67
CA LEU A 14 23.69 29.47 -11.46
C LEU A 14 22.18 29.42 -11.74
N ILE A 15 21.69 30.28 -12.64
CA ILE A 15 20.26 30.27 -13.05
C ILE A 15 19.92 28.99 -13.83
N ILE A 16 20.81 28.49 -14.69
CA ILE A 16 20.61 27.23 -15.43
C ILE A 16 20.65 26.01 -14.49
N LEU A 17 21.50 26.02 -13.46
CA LEU A 17 21.52 24.98 -12.43
C LEU A 17 20.27 25.02 -11.54
N ALA A 18 19.71 26.21 -11.28
CA ALA A 18 18.49 26.38 -10.49
C ALA A 18 17.20 26.06 -11.28
N SER A 19 17.20 26.25 -12.60
CA SER A 19 15.99 26.07 -13.43
C SER A 19 15.67 24.62 -13.80
N ASN A 20 16.55 23.67 -13.48
CA ASN A 20 16.37 22.25 -13.82
C ASN A 20 15.88 21.36 -12.66
N TRP A 21 15.48 21.94 -11.52
CA TRP A 21 14.97 21.13 -10.41
C TRP A 21 13.46 21.22 -10.25
N SER A 22 12.73 20.99 -11.34
CA SER A 22 11.36 20.51 -11.21
C SER A 22 11.43 19.00 -10.98
N ILE A 23 11.67 18.57 -9.74
CA ILE A 23 11.21 17.24 -9.34
C ILE A 23 9.70 17.33 -9.38
N GLU A 24 9.11 16.91 -10.48
CA GLU A 24 7.69 16.61 -10.53
C GLU A 24 7.47 15.48 -9.52
N ALA A 25 7.09 15.85 -8.30
CA ALA A 25 6.64 14.90 -7.31
C ALA A 25 5.44 14.19 -7.94
N GLN A 26 5.65 12.98 -8.47
CA GLN A 26 4.62 12.20 -9.14
C GLN A 26 3.43 12.07 -8.19
N THR A 27 2.43 12.91 -8.42
CA THR A 27 1.25 12.95 -7.59
C THR A 27 0.42 11.76 -7.99
N CYS A 28 0.23 10.81 -7.07
CA CYS A 28 -0.55 9.61 -7.36
C CYS A 28 -2.01 10.00 -7.64
N LYS A 29 -2.42 9.83 -8.90
CA LYS A 29 -3.80 10.05 -9.36
C LYS A 29 -4.59 8.74 -9.28
N PRO A 30 -5.87 8.78 -8.91
CA PRO A 30 -6.76 7.62 -9.04
C PRO A 30 -6.70 6.97 -10.42
N SER A 31 -6.74 5.63 -10.47
CA SER A 31 -6.78 4.90 -11.75
C SER A 31 -8.19 4.74 -12.30
N GLY A 32 -9.21 4.83 -11.43
CA GLY A 32 -10.59 4.57 -11.82
C GLY A 32 -11.55 4.53 -10.63
N LYS A 33 -12.76 4.01 -10.88
CA LYS A 33 -13.77 3.77 -9.85
C LYS A 33 -14.50 2.45 -10.11
N ILE A 34 -14.76 1.70 -9.06
CA ILE A 34 -15.60 0.50 -9.06
C ILE A 34 -16.90 0.82 -8.35
N ARG A 35 -18.02 0.33 -8.90
CA ARG A 35 -19.33 0.43 -8.25
C ARG A 35 -19.53 -0.77 -7.35
N GLY A 36 -19.69 -0.51 -6.05
CA GLY A 36 -19.97 -1.54 -5.06
C GLY A 36 -21.26 -2.28 -5.35
N THR A 37 -21.22 -3.59 -5.16
CA THR A 37 -22.36 -4.48 -5.19
C THR A 37 -22.63 -4.97 -3.76
N LYS A 38 -23.88 -5.39 -3.49
CA LYS A 38 -24.21 -5.93 -2.16
C LYS A 38 -23.64 -7.36 -2.06
N PRO A 39 -22.80 -7.68 -1.05
CA PRO A 39 -22.35 -9.04 -0.84
C PRO A 39 -23.55 -9.97 -0.58
N PRO A 40 -23.56 -11.19 -1.16
CA PRO A 40 -24.40 -12.28 -0.70
C PRO A 40 -24.16 -12.60 0.78
N LYS A 41 -25.14 -13.23 1.43
CA LYS A 41 -25.00 -13.61 2.86
C LYS A 41 -23.78 -14.50 3.06
N GLY A 42 -22.91 -14.12 4.00
CA GLY A 42 -21.69 -14.88 4.33
C GLY A 42 -20.49 -14.64 3.40
N GLN A 43 -20.63 -13.84 2.34
CA GLN A 43 -19.53 -13.57 1.38
C GLN A 43 -18.73 -12.30 1.70
N CYS A 44 -19.06 -11.59 2.77
CA CYS A 44 -18.22 -10.54 3.32
C CYS A 44 -18.22 -10.66 4.83
N ASN A 45 -17.04 -10.97 5.40
CA ASN A 45 -16.85 -10.92 6.84
C ASN A 45 -16.71 -9.45 7.26
N LYS A 46 -17.36 -9.05 8.36
CA LYS A 46 -17.22 -7.72 8.98
C LYS A 46 -16.28 -7.74 10.19
N ASP A 47 -15.75 -8.90 10.55
CA ASP A 47 -14.77 -9.02 11.62
C ASP A 47 -13.49 -8.23 11.27
N ASN A 48 -12.65 -7.93 12.28
CA ASN A 48 -11.34 -7.31 12.07
C ASN A 48 -11.32 -5.94 11.36
N GLN A 49 -12.43 -5.18 11.38
CA GLN A 49 -12.55 -3.84 10.77
C GLN A 49 -12.51 -3.86 9.23
N SER A 50 -12.95 -4.95 8.61
CA SER A 50 -13.22 -5.00 7.18
C SER A 50 -14.51 -4.24 6.83
N ASP A 51 -14.41 -3.30 5.89
CA ASP A 51 -15.57 -2.61 5.33
C ASP A 51 -16.12 -3.43 4.15
N CYS A 52 -17.37 -3.88 4.20
CA CYS A 52 -18.01 -4.52 3.04
C CYS A 52 -18.37 -3.50 1.96
N CYS A 53 -18.35 -3.92 0.69
CA CYS A 53 -18.85 -3.10 -0.39
C CYS A 53 -20.34 -2.80 -0.24
N GLU A 54 -20.71 -1.53 -0.42
CA GLU A 54 -22.07 -1.06 -0.36
C GLU A 54 -22.65 -0.94 -1.77
N LYS A 55 -23.89 -1.42 -1.96
CA LYS A 55 -24.57 -1.35 -3.25
C LYS A 55 -24.68 0.10 -3.72
N GLY A 56 -24.11 0.37 -4.89
CA GLY A 56 -24.19 1.67 -5.55
C GLY A 56 -23.15 2.69 -5.11
N LYS A 57 -22.38 2.44 -4.03
CA LYS A 57 -21.26 3.30 -3.60
C LYS A 57 -20.11 3.17 -4.59
N LEU A 58 -19.46 4.30 -4.91
CA LEU A 58 -18.29 4.31 -5.78
C LEU A 58 -17.02 4.22 -4.94
N TYR A 59 -16.18 3.25 -5.24
CA TYR A 59 -14.87 3.04 -4.63
C TYR A 59 -13.78 3.44 -5.61
N THR A 60 -12.88 4.33 -5.19
CA THR A 60 -11.78 4.79 -6.03
C THR A 60 -10.68 3.74 -6.09
N THR A 61 -10.25 3.37 -7.29
CA THR A 61 -9.14 2.42 -7.48
C THR A 61 -7.83 3.18 -7.65
N TYR A 62 -6.73 2.53 -7.26
CA TYR A 62 -5.39 3.10 -7.38
C TYR A 62 -4.44 2.07 -7.95
N THR A 63 -3.69 2.44 -8.99
CA THR A 63 -2.51 1.70 -9.50
C THR A 63 -1.20 2.29 -8.98
N CYS A 64 -1.27 3.41 -8.26
CA CYS A 64 -0.15 4.11 -7.66
C CYS A 64 -0.31 4.27 -6.15
N LEU A 65 0.78 4.64 -5.50
CA LEU A 65 0.78 5.07 -4.11
C LEU A 65 1.35 6.49 -4.02
N PRO A 66 0.91 7.30 -3.04
CA PRO A 66 1.63 8.53 -2.69
C PRO A 66 3.09 8.20 -2.33
N TRP A 67 3.96 9.22 -2.41
CA TRP A 67 5.41 9.09 -2.34
C TRP A 67 5.91 8.14 -1.24
N VAL A 68 6.70 7.13 -1.64
CA VAL A 68 7.29 6.13 -0.75
C VAL A 68 8.64 6.65 -0.27
N SER A 69 8.79 6.83 1.04
CA SER A 69 10.04 7.24 1.68
C SER A 69 10.62 6.10 2.52
N LYS A 70 11.86 6.25 3.00
CA LYS A 70 12.47 5.32 3.97
C LYS A 70 11.58 5.10 5.20
N ARG A 71 10.72 6.06 5.60
CA ARG A 71 9.65 5.88 6.59
C ARG A 71 8.32 6.27 5.98
N THR A 72 7.67 5.32 5.32
CA THR A 72 6.37 5.52 4.71
C THR A 72 5.27 5.32 5.75
N LYS A 73 4.43 6.34 5.95
CA LYS A 73 3.25 6.20 6.82
C LYS A 73 2.21 5.32 6.13
N ALA A 74 1.63 4.40 6.87
CA ALA A 74 0.55 3.56 6.40
C ALA A 74 -0.51 3.35 7.47
N THR A 75 -1.69 2.96 7.04
CA THR A 75 -2.78 2.51 7.90
C THR A 75 -2.71 1.00 7.98
N LEU A 76 -2.50 0.47 9.18
CA LEU A 76 -2.61 -0.97 9.36
C LEU A 76 -4.09 -1.36 9.44
N THR A 77 -4.45 -2.44 8.76
CA THR A 77 -5.75 -3.12 8.85
C THR A 77 -5.50 -4.55 9.31
N ILE A 78 -6.39 -5.06 10.14
CA ILE A 78 -6.24 -6.41 10.68
C ILE A 78 -6.84 -7.38 9.68
N ASN A 79 -6.14 -8.49 9.43
CA ASN A 79 -6.60 -9.53 8.53
C ASN A 79 -6.13 -10.89 9.04
N SER A 80 -6.99 -11.90 8.93
CA SER A 80 -6.67 -13.30 9.18
C SER A 80 -6.27 -14.02 7.89
N PHE A 81 -5.08 -14.61 7.87
CA PHE A 81 -4.53 -15.38 6.75
C PHE A 81 -4.67 -16.90 6.93
N GLN A 82 -5.38 -17.33 7.97
CA GLN A 82 -5.59 -18.74 8.26
C GLN A 82 -6.67 -19.32 7.37
N LYS A 83 -6.72 -20.65 7.28
CA LYS A 83 -7.77 -21.34 6.53
C LYS A 83 -9.13 -21.07 7.17
N GLY A 84 -10.08 -20.56 6.38
CA GLY A 84 -11.40 -20.14 6.87
C GLY A 84 -11.41 -18.82 7.63
N GLY A 85 -10.31 -18.04 7.54
CA GLY A 85 -10.25 -16.66 8.03
C GLY A 85 -10.85 -15.67 7.05
N ASP A 86 -10.25 -14.49 6.93
CA ASP A 86 -10.78 -13.38 6.13
C ASP A 86 -10.49 -13.54 4.62
N GLY A 87 -9.51 -14.36 4.26
CA GLY A 87 -9.18 -14.69 2.88
C GLY A 87 -9.84 -16.00 2.41
N SER A 88 -10.47 -15.95 1.25
CA SER A 88 -11.01 -17.14 0.55
C SER A 88 -9.92 -18.06 -0.03
N ALA A 89 -8.77 -17.50 -0.42
CA ALA A 89 -7.67 -18.22 -1.08
C ALA A 89 -6.38 -18.29 -0.23
N PRO A 90 -5.49 -19.27 -0.50
CA PRO A 90 -4.13 -19.24 0.05
C PRO A 90 -3.35 -18.01 -0.43
N CYS A 91 -2.38 -17.56 0.37
CA CYS A 91 -1.61 -16.34 0.09
C CYS A 91 -0.74 -16.44 -1.17
N GLU A 92 -0.65 -15.35 -1.94
CA GLU A 92 -0.06 -15.34 -3.28
C GLU A 92 1.43 -15.74 -3.33
N CYS A 93 2.21 -15.43 -2.29
CA CYS A 93 3.66 -15.65 -2.31
C CYS A 93 4.06 -17.13 -2.20
N ASP A 94 3.31 -17.94 -1.44
CA ASP A 94 3.68 -19.32 -1.14
C ASP A 94 2.53 -20.35 -1.27
N ASN A 95 1.36 -19.92 -1.73
CA ASN A 95 0.15 -20.73 -1.88
C ASN A 95 -0.24 -21.44 -0.57
N LYS A 96 -0.03 -20.81 0.59
CA LYS A 96 -0.35 -21.35 1.91
C LYS A 96 -1.27 -20.43 2.68
N TYR A 97 -2.01 -21.03 3.60
CA TYR A 97 -2.61 -20.30 4.72
C TYR A 97 -1.59 -20.17 5.84
N HIS A 98 -1.60 -19.04 6.53
CA HIS A 98 -0.71 -18.76 7.65
C HIS A 98 -1.53 -18.64 8.93
N SER A 99 -1.06 -19.30 9.99
CA SER A 99 -1.69 -19.19 11.31
C SER A 99 -1.71 -17.73 11.74
N ASP A 100 -2.80 -17.33 12.37
CA ASP A 100 -2.98 -16.05 13.05
C ASP A 100 -1.89 -15.72 14.10
N SER A 101 -1.15 -16.72 14.57
CA SER A 101 0.00 -16.54 15.47
C SER A 101 1.32 -16.22 14.75
N THR A 102 1.32 -16.26 13.41
CA THR A 102 2.52 -16.01 12.60
C THR A 102 2.52 -14.55 12.15
N PRO A 103 3.61 -13.79 12.38
CA PRO A 103 3.68 -12.39 11.97
C PRO A 103 3.86 -12.29 10.45
N VAL A 104 2.73 -12.24 9.74
CA VAL A 104 2.65 -12.12 8.29
C VAL A 104 1.81 -10.91 7.89
N MET A 105 1.99 -10.43 6.67
CA MET A 105 1.25 -9.29 6.14
C MET A 105 1.04 -9.34 4.63
N ALA A 106 0.02 -8.60 4.17
CA ALA A 106 -0.20 -8.30 2.76
C ALA A 106 0.17 -6.85 2.44
N LEU A 107 0.76 -6.64 1.26
CA LEU A 107 1.12 -5.32 0.76
C LEU A 107 0.17 -4.90 -0.36
N SER A 108 -0.12 -3.61 -0.48
CA SER A 108 -0.83 -3.09 -1.65
C SER A 108 -0.03 -3.33 -2.94
N THR A 109 -0.72 -3.47 -4.08
CA THR A 109 -0.16 -3.86 -5.39
C THR A 109 1.18 -3.23 -5.73
N ARG A 110 1.35 -1.92 -5.49
CA ARG A 110 2.60 -1.23 -5.83
C ARG A 110 3.74 -1.54 -4.85
N TRP A 111 3.48 -1.75 -3.56
CA TRP A 111 4.49 -2.18 -2.59
C TRP A 111 4.86 -3.66 -2.77
N PHE A 112 3.88 -4.48 -3.13
CA PHE A 112 4.10 -5.89 -3.46
C PHE A 112 5.05 -6.07 -4.66
N LYS A 113 5.10 -5.06 -5.56
CA LYS A 113 6.07 -4.96 -6.67
C LYS A 113 6.12 -6.25 -7.52
N LYS A 114 4.96 -6.78 -7.89
CA LYS A 114 4.85 -8.04 -8.66
C LYS A 114 5.63 -9.18 -7.99
N ARG A 115 5.36 -9.44 -6.70
CA ARG A 115 6.02 -10.47 -5.88
C ARG A 115 7.49 -10.23 -5.54
N SER A 116 8.08 -9.08 -5.90
CA SER A 116 9.50 -8.86 -5.61
C SER A 116 9.81 -8.76 -4.11
N GLN A 117 8.80 -8.52 -3.27
CA GLN A 117 8.94 -8.49 -1.81
C GLN A 117 8.42 -9.78 -1.15
N CYS A 118 8.06 -10.80 -1.92
CA CYS A 118 7.50 -12.02 -1.37
C CYS A 118 8.48 -12.70 -0.42
N LEU A 119 7.97 -13.11 0.74
CA LEU A 119 8.70 -13.79 1.81
C LEU A 119 9.79 -12.95 2.48
N ASP A 120 9.95 -11.70 2.07
CA ASP A 120 10.83 -10.74 2.73
C ASP A 120 10.20 -10.26 4.05
N GLY A 121 11.07 -9.98 5.02
CA GLY A 121 10.68 -9.44 6.30
C GLY A 121 10.77 -7.92 6.31
N ILE A 122 9.65 -7.25 6.55
CA ILE A 122 9.58 -5.79 6.70
C ILE A 122 9.39 -5.45 8.17
N ILE A 123 10.05 -4.39 8.61
CA ILE A 123 9.93 -3.88 9.97
C ILE A 123 8.83 -2.82 10.00
N ILE A 124 7.84 -3.08 10.84
CA ILE A 124 6.69 -2.22 11.08
C ILE A 124 6.92 -1.51 12.42
N HIS A 125 6.88 -0.16 12.45
CA HIS A 125 7.16 0.66 13.65
C HIS A 125 5.94 1.45 14.12
N GLY A 126 5.55 1.39 15.39
CA GLY A 126 4.29 2.01 15.85
C GLY A 126 4.14 1.93 17.36
N ASN A 127 3.59 3.00 17.95
CA ASN A 127 3.47 3.17 19.41
C ASN A 127 4.77 2.85 20.18
N GLY A 128 5.93 3.23 19.63
CA GLY A 128 7.25 2.96 20.22
C GLY A 128 7.74 1.51 20.11
N ARG A 129 6.97 0.62 19.47
CA ARG A 129 7.31 -0.79 19.24
C ARG A 129 7.68 -1.04 17.79
N SER A 130 8.38 -2.15 17.55
CA SER A 130 8.71 -2.63 16.21
C SER A 130 8.47 -4.12 16.11
N VAL A 131 7.88 -4.57 15.00
CA VAL A 131 7.68 -5.99 14.69
C VAL A 131 8.18 -6.28 13.28
N LYS A 132 8.82 -7.44 13.09
CA LYS A 132 9.20 -7.94 11.77
C LYS A 132 8.10 -8.87 11.28
N ALA A 133 7.45 -8.50 10.19
CA ALA A 133 6.40 -9.30 9.56
C ALA A 133 6.84 -9.73 8.16
N LYS A 134 6.47 -10.95 7.77
CA LYS A 134 6.76 -11.51 6.45
C LYS A 134 5.67 -11.12 5.44
N VAL A 135 6.07 -10.66 4.26
CA VAL A 135 5.12 -10.46 3.15
C VAL A 135 4.69 -11.82 2.61
N VAL A 136 3.41 -12.11 2.66
CA VAL A 136 2.86 -13.37 2.15
C VAL A 136 1.85 -13.17 1.03
N ASP A 137 1.27 -11.98 0.90
CA ASP A 137 0.13 -11.77 0.01
C ASP A 137 0.08 -10.37 -0.60
N GLU A 138 -0.67 -10.24 -1.68
CA GLU A 138 -1.02 -8.95 -2.28
C GLU A 138 -2.42 -8.53 -1.81
N CYS A 139 -2.54 -7.29 -1.35
CA CYS A 139 -3.84 -6.64 -1.28
C CYS A 139 -4.05 -5.84 -2.58
N ASP A 140 -4.71 -6.46 -3.54
CA ASP A 140 -5.01 -5.80 -4.81
C ASP A 140 -5.94 -4.59 -4.60
N SER A 141 -5.45 -3.39 -4.93
CA SER A 141 -6.19 -2.12 -4.81
C SER A 141 -6.86 -1.67 -6.11
N THR A 142 -6.84 -2.51 -7.14
CA THR A 142 -7.35 -2.24 -8.48
C THR A 142 -8.67 -2.95 -8.79
N VAL A 143 -8.95 -4.05 -8.09
CA VAL A 143 -10.17 -4.86 -8.23
C VAL A 143 -10.80 -5.16 -6.86
N GLY A 144 -12.08 -5.56 -6.86
CA GLY A 144 -12.82 -5.87 -5.66
C GLY A 144 -14.32 -5.59 -5.79
N CYS A 145 -15.07 -5.76 -4.69
CA CYS A 145 -16.53 -5.74 -4.68
C CYS A 145 -17.18 -6.82 -5.57
N ASP A 146 -16.53 -7.98 -5.65
CA ASP A 146 -16.98 -9.17 -6.35
C ASP A 146 -16.70 -10.43 -5.50
N ALA A 147 -17.09 -11.59 -6.02
CA ALA A 147 -16.97 -12.87 -5.32
C ALA A 147 -15.53 -13.34 -5.12
N ASP A 148 -14.63 -13.02 -6.04
CA ASP A 148 -13.22 -13.44 -5.97
C ASP A 148 -12.44 -12.64 -4.91
N HIS A 149 -13.00 -11.50 -4.48
CA HIS A 149 -12.38 -10.59 -3.52
C HIS A 149 -13.20 -10.42 -2.23
N ASP A 150 -14.08 -11.37 -1.91
CA ASP A 150 -14.90 -11.42 -0.68
C ASP A 150 -15.68 -10.11 -0.43
N TYR A 151 -16.01 -9.39 -1.51
CA TYR A 151 -16.65 -8.07 -1.49
C TYR A 151 -16.00 -7.07 -0.50
N CYS A 152 -14.69 -7.20 -0.26
CA CYS A 152 -13.96 -6.40 0.72
C CYS A 152 -13.62 -5.02 0.16
N GLY A 153 -14.21 -3.96 0.72
CA GLY A 153 -14.00 -2.56 0.34
C GLY A 153 -12.80 -1.89 1.01
N SER A 154 -12.17 -2.54 2.01
CA SER A 154 -11.00 -1.99 2.71
C SER A 154 -9.78 -1.83 1.80
N LYS A 155 -9.72 -2.56 0.69
CA LYS A 155 -8.60 -2.61 -0.27
C LYS A 155 -8.40 -1.31 -1.07
N PHE A 156 -9.43 -0.47 -1.19
CA PHE A 156 -9.41 0.75 -2.02
C PHE A 156 -8.73 1.97 -1.38
N ARG A 157 -8.03 1.80 -0.27
CA ARG A 157 -7.28 2.90 0.36
C ARG A 157 -5.78 2.69 0.10
N PRO A 158 -5.09 3.64 -0.56
CA PRO A 158 -3.78 3.39 -1.15
C PRO A 158 -2.73 2.98 -0.10
N THR A 159 -2.73 3.58 1.08
CA THR A 159 -1.72 3.30 2.10
C THR A 159 -2.17 2.28 3.15
N ARG A 160 -2.83 1.17 2.78
CA ARG A 160 -3.12 0.09 3.74
C ARG A 160 -2.09 -1.04 3.69
N ILE A 161 -1.64 -1.47 4.86
CA ILE A 161 -1.07 -2.80 5.08
C ILE A 161 -2.11 -3.63 5.81
N PHE A 162 -2.17 -4.91 5.50
CA PHE A 162 -3.02 -5.86 6.21
C PHE A 162 -2.12 -6.75 7.05
N ALA A 163 -2.17 -6.62 8.37
CA ALA A 163 -1.46 -7.50 9.31
C ALA A 163 -2.23 -7.63 10.62
N LYS A 164 -2.07 -8.74 11.32
CA LYS A 164 -2.66 -8.92 12.65
C LYS A 164 -1.78 -8.25 13.71
N ASP A 165 -2.14 -7.01 14.07
CA ASP A 165 -2.07 -6.42 15.42
C ASP A 165 -2.49 -4.95 15.39
N SER A 166 -3.45 -4.55 16.23
CA SER A 166 -4.00 -3.19 16.31
C SER A 166 -2.98 -2.15 16.81
N PHE A 167 -2.06 -1.66 15.98
CA PHE A 167 -1.38 -0.40 16.29
C PHE A 167 -1.29 0.48 15.04
N VAL A 168 -1.26 1.79 15.25
CA VAL A 168 -1.01 2.75 14.18
C VAL A 168 0.50 2.72 13.92
N PHE A 169 0.91 2.27 12.74
CA PHE A 169 2.31 2.07 12.41
C PHE A 169 2.79 2.95 11.24
N SER A 170 4.06 3.31 11.22
CA SER A 170 4.83 3.76 10.06
C SER A 170 5.75 2.62 9.62
N ILE A 171 5.79 2.34 8.32
CA ILE A 171 6.62 1.27 7.74
C ILE A 171 7.96 1.87 7.33
N SER A 172 9.05 1.14 7.57
CA SER A 172 10.33 1.44 6.94
C SER A 172 10.58 0.43 5.82
N LEU A 173 10.38 0.84 4.56
CA LEU A 173 10.79 0.03 3.41
C LEU A 173 12.26 0.34 3.11
N SER A 174 13.12 -0.68 3.15
CA SER A 174 14.50 -0.55 2.68
C SER A 174 14.48 -0.45 1.15
N SER A 175 15.16 0.58 0.62
CA SER A 175 15.34 0.83 -0.81
C SER A 175 16.49 0.01 -1.37
#